data_AF-A0A5E4JJW3-F1
#
_entry.id   AF-A0A5E4JJW3-F1
#
_cell.length_a   1.000
_cell.length_b   1.000
_cell.length_c   1.000
_cell.angle_alpha   90.00
_cell.angle_beta   90.00
_cell.angle_gamma   90.00
#
_symmetry.space_group_name_H-M   'P 1'
#
loop_
_entity.id
_entity.type
_entity.pdbx_description
1 polymer ?
#
loop_
_entity_poly.entity_id
_entity_poly.type
_entity_poly.pdbx_seq_one_letter_code
_entity_poly.pdbx_strand_id
1 'polypeptide(L)'
;MRLDNGRIHYVELFVAMALMVLFANGSTFLFFISEQISLLGLFLFSLIIAHILAYVLVYERNPSARCSAFLHITFALAVIAFVAAIASDGGLAAAQLVSIARFCYYSVVYFVVFLPIFFLTMVAAYFIRVKRDYRTAAMLLLVALLLLVLFYASNFFLKSYGADDEEFLTLESVKMLLNGTNPYATSVAGALYGNVTQIGASVTTLNTVMGTMDYPALFFLTFVPFYFLSEPNLISLMTVAMPRQAVAFLFILLLSFALLVRKEDLLRPKLALLALLVLAVVYVASITTFLMLALVIISYAKIGSKYAWLPLGLCLAIQEQLWLPVLFLVAYSLGRHGIKQGMRNAAGAGAVFLLINAYFIALGPGAYFEAVFSPLSKLLMPIQPSPFGFLLMESYPILLSAYSQLFMLAAILFALIIAYTRQKRLVPVFSLLTLLIIPHVLISYYAFFLFFTMFAACTDDSDKGRGALTKFFVKNKPLVYGAAAAIVVAMAAIVIASHSAYARDFGVTLHNNGLVVDPAHNVTVYTGSIRYGGSGNRTVYLLGVVKEGIKLGMVGLYNNSIINSTPMCGTYDCKINTNWMVLRGGGAAQNITLRLTWPNESRRIDYASIVVYDGEYFYVGDGIKASNG
;
A
#
# COMPACT_ATOMS: atom_id res chain seq x y z
N MET A 1 -1.22 3.72 -42.10
CA MET A 1 -1.16 2.77 -40.96
C MET A 1 -2.38 3.00 -40.08
N ARG A 2 -3.37 2.11 -40.06
CA ARG A 2 -4.41 2.14 -39.01
C ARG A 2 -3.72 1.74 -37.71
N LEU A 3 -3.53 2.68 -36.79
CA LEU A 3 -3.20 2.33 -35.42
C LEU A 3 -4.35 1.47 -34.92
N ASP A 4 -4.03 0.23 -34.58
CA ASP A 4 -4.99 -0.72 -34.04
C ASP A 4 -5.59 -0.10 -32.77
N ASN A 5 -6.91 0.15 -32.75
CA ASN A 5 -7.57 0.92 -31.68
C ASN A 5 -7.20 0.40 -30.29
N GLY A 6 -6.97 -0.91 -30.16
CA GLY A 6 -6.51 -1.53 -28.92
C GLY A 6 -5.23 -0.92 -28.32
N ARG A 7 -4.30 -0.40 -29.14
CA ARG A 7 -3.01 0.15 -28.66
C ARG A 7 -3.15 1.50 -27.95
N ILE A 8 -4.09 2.34 -28.37
CA ILE A 8 -4.27 3.69 -27.79
C ILE A 8 -4.70 3.56 -26.32
N HIS A 9 -5.62 2.65 -26.02
CA HIS A 9 -6.15 2.56 -24.67
C HIS A 9 -5.22 1.85 -23.67
N TYR A 10 -4.25 1.04 -24.12
CA TYR A 10 -3.17 0.59 -23.22
C TYR A 10 -2.30 1.76 -22.75
N VAL A 11 -2.10 2.76 -23.61
CA VAL A 11 -1.37 3.99 -23.24
C VAL A 11 -2.21 4.83 -22.30
N GLU A 12 -3.51 4.99 -22.55
CA GLU A 12 -4.40 5.74 -21.64
C GLU A 12 -4.48 5.08 -20.27
N LEU A 13 -4.65 3.76 -20.22
CA LEU A 13 -4.63 3.01 -18.97
C LEU A 13 -3.28 3.18 -18.26
N PHE A 14 -2.16 3.03 -18.97
CA PHE A 14 -0.83 3.29 -18.43
C PHE A 14 -0.70 4.70 -17.82
N VAL A 15 -1.14 5.73 -18.54
CA VAL A 15 -1.04 7.12 -18.06
C VAL A 15 -1.98 7.36 -16.88
N ALA A 16 -3.21 6.85 -16.89
CA ALA A 16 -4.13 6.95 -15.76
C ALA A 16 -3.54 6.31 -14.49
N MET A 17 -2.89 5.17 -14.64
CA MET A 17 -2.22 4.44 -13.58
C MET A 17 -0.97 5.16 -13.07
N ALA A 18 -0.16 5.74 -13.98
CA ALA A 18 0.97 6.57 -13.62
C ALA A 18 0.52 7.84 -12.87
N LEU A 19 -0.57 8.48 -13.32
CA LEU A 19 -1.19 9.61 -12.63
C LEU A 19 -1.69 9.20 -11.25
N MET A 20 -2.20 7.99 -11.06
CA MET A 20 -2.60 7.47 -9.74
C MET A 20 -1.41 7.39 -8.78
N VAL A 21 -0.25 6.92 -9.25
CA VAL A 21 0.98 6.85 -8.43
C VAL A 21 1.53 8.25 -8.16
N LEU A 22 1.59 9.09 -9.19
CA LEU A 22 2.03 10.48 -9.05
C LEU A 22 1.11 11.26 -8.12
N PHE A 23 -0.19 11.01 -8.17
CA PHE A 23 -1.16 11.58 -7.25
C PHE A 23 -1.00 10.97 -5.86
N ALA A 24 -0.87 9.66 -5.68
CA ALA A 24 -0.61 9.07 -4.36
C ALA A 24 0.68 9.61 -3.72
N ASN A 25 1.70 9.90 -4.53
CA ASN A 25 2.96 10.50 -4.09
C ASN A 25 2.89 12.04 -3.95
N GLY A 26 2.03 12.70 -4.71
CA GLY A 26 1.83 14.15 -4.66
C GLY A 26 0.73 14.60 -3.70
N SER A 27 -0.18 13.70 -3.32
CA SER A 27 -1.38 14.00 -2.53
C SER A 27 -1.15 13.92 -1.03
N THR A 28 -0.09 13.25 -0.57
CA THR A 28 0.56 13.48 0.74
C THR A 28 0.74 14.97 1.05
N PHE A 29 0.82 15.81 0.01
CA PHE A 29 1.03 17.25 0.12
C PHE A 29 -0.25 18.10 0.02
N LEU A 30 -1.37 17.55 -0.46
CA LEU A 30 -2.51 18.34 -0.94
C LEU A 30 -3.69 18.37 0.02
N PHE A 31 -3.94 17.28 0.75
CA PHE A 31 -5.11 17.15 1.62
C PHE A 31 -5.06 18.06 2.85
N PHE A 32 -3.89 18.25 3.45
CA PHE A 32 -3.76 19.11 4.63
C PHE A 32 -3.93 20.62 4.33
N ILE A 33 -3.68 21.07 3.10
CA ILE A 33 -3.53 22.51 2.82
C ILE A 33 -4.88 23.22 2.63
N SER A 34 -5.94 22.52 2.21
CA SER A 34 -7.28 23.08 2.03
C SER A 34 -8.34 22.00 1.77
N GLU A 35 -9.52 22.14 2.39
CA GLU A 35 -10.70 21.31 2.09
C GLU A 35 -11.01 21.24 0.58
N GLN A 36 -10.79 22.31 -0.17
CA GLN A 36 -11.06 22.35 -1.61
C GLN A 36 -10.13 21.43 -2.42
N ILE A 37 -8.87 21.35 -1.98
CA ILE A 37 -7.87 20.48 -2.60
C ILE A 37 -8.18 19.01 -2.27
N SER A 38 -8.70 18.75 -1.06
CA SER A 38 -9.13 17.41 -0.66
C SER A 38 -10.26 16.87 -1.55
N LEU A 39 -11.27 17.69 -1.83
CA LEU A 39 -12.40 17.34 -2.69
C LEU A 39 -11.98 17.16 -4.16
N LEU A 40 -11.09 18.02 -4.67
CA LEU A 40 -10.54 17.89 -6.02
C LEU A 40 -9.71 16.61 -6.17
N GLY A 41 -8.93 16.27 -5.14
CA GLY A 41 -8.17 15.02 -5.06
C GLY A 41 -9.05 13.78 -5.09
N LEU A 42 -10.14 13.77 -4.30
CA LEU A 42 -11.13 12.69 -4.29
C LEU A 42 -11.81 12.54 -5.66
N PHE A 43 -12.17 13.66 -6.28
CA PHE A 43 -12.78 13.69 -7.60
C PHE A 43 -11.85 13.09 -8.65
N LEU A 44 -10.58 13.52 -8.70
CA LEU A 44 -9.55 12.96 -9.56
C LEU A 44 -9.40 11.46 -9.35
N PHE A 45 -9.28 11.03 -8.09
CA PHE A 45 -9.12 9.63 -7.75
C PHE A 45 -10.30 8.78 -8.23
N SER A 46 -11.52 9.27 -8.00
CA SER A 46 -12.76 8.61 -8.45
C SER A 46 -12.81 8.48 -9.97
N LEU A 47 -12.37 9.50 -10.71
CA LEU A 47 -12.30 9.45 -12.18
C LEU A 47 -11.28 8.40 -12.66
N ILE A 48 -10.11 8.30 -12.03
CA ILE A 48 -9.09 7.30 -12.37
C ILE A 48 -9.63 5.88 -12.14
N ILE A 49 -10.23 5.63 -10.98
CA ILE A 49 -10.84 4.33 -10.67
C ILE A 49 -11.96 4.00 -11.66
N ALA A 50 -12.84 4.96 -11.96
CA ALA A 50 -13.91 4.78 -12.92
C ALA A 50 -13.36 4.44 -14.32
N HIS A 51 -12.28 5.11 -14.74
CA HIS A 51 -11.60 4.84 -16.01
C HIS A 51 -11.01 3.42 -16.04
N ILE A 52 -10.30 3.00 -14.99
CA ILE A 52 -9.73 1.64 -14.88
C ILE A 52 -10.85 0.58 -14.93
N LEU A 53 -11.94 0.77 -14.17
CA LEU A 53 -13.07 -0.15 -14.16
C LEU A 53 -13.76 -0.22 -15.53
N ALA A 54 -14.03 0.93 -16.15
CA ALA A 54 -14.65 0.99 -17.47
C ALA A 54 -13.77 0.29 -18.53
N TYR A 55 -12.46 0.49 -18.47
CA TYR A 55 -11.51 -0.20 -19.35
C TYR A 55 -11.57 -1.72 -19.14
N VAL A 56 -11.44 -2.20 -17.90
CA VAL A 56 -11.41 -3.63 -17.59
C VAL A 56 -12.73 -4.32 -17.91
N LEU A 57 -13.87 -3.66 -17.70
CA LEU A 57 -15.21 -4.23 -17.87
C LEU A 57 -15.73 -4.20 -19.30
N VAL A 58 -15.45 -3.13 -20.07
CA VAL A 58 -16.20 -2.83 -21.30
C VAL A 58 -15.35 -2.94 -22.56
N TYR A 59 -14.05 -2.64 -22.49
CA TYR A 59 -13.24 -2.37 -23.67
C TYR A 59 -13.04 -3.59 -24.60
N GLU A 60 -13.03 -4.81 -24.08
CA GLU A 60 -12.71 -5.99 -24.90
C GLU A 60 -13.86 -6.54 -25.76
N ARG A 61 -15.10 -6.06 -25.59
CA ARG A 61 -16.27 -6.59 -26.32
C ARG A 61 -16.61 -5.84 -27.61
N ASN A 62 -15.63 -5.22 -28.26
CA ASN A 62 -15.81 -4.15 -29.25
C ASN A 62 -16.54 -2.96 -28.62
N PRO A 63 -15.80 -1.96 -28.09
CA PRO A 63 -16.43 -0.84 -27.43
C PRO A 63 -17.26 -0.08 -28.45
N SER A 64 -18.50 0.22 -28.10
CA SER A 64 -19.29 1.17 -28.88
C SER A 64 -18.54 2.51 -28.91
N ALA A 65 -18.74 3.32 -29.96
CA ALA A 65 -18.14 4.65 -30.03
C ALA A 65 -18.43 5.49 -28.78
N ARG A 66 -19.60 5.30 -28.16
CA ARG A 66 -20.00 5.94 -26.88
C ARG A 66 -19.12 5.51 -25.71
N CYS A 67 -18.76 4.23 -25.60
CA CYS A 67 -17.88 3.75 -24.56
C CYS A 67 -16.44 4.26 -24.73
N SER A 68 -15.94 4.30 -25.97
CA SER A 68 -14.63 4.89 -26.26
C SER A 68 -14.61 6.37 -25.89
N ALA A 69 -15.64 7.13 -26.29
CA ALA A 69 -15.79 8.54 -25.92
C ALA A 69 -15.82 8.75 -24.41
N PHE A 70 -16.56 7.91 -23.66
CA PHE A 70 -16.58 7.97 -22.20
C PHE A 70 -15.19 7.73 -21.58
N LEU A 71 -14.43 6.76 -22.09
CA LEU A 71 -13.05 6.50 -21.62
C LEU A 71 -12.13 7.70 -21.88
N HIS A 72 -12.19 8.29 -23.08
CA HIS A 72 -11.40 9.49 -23.40
C HIS A 72 -11.80 10.69 -22.53
N ILE A 73 -13.10 10.91 -22.30
CA ILE A 73 -13.59 12.01 -21.47
C ILE A 73 -13.15 11.83 -20.02
N THR A 74 -13.34 10.64 -19.44
CA THR A 74 -12.92 10.35 -18.07
C THR A 74 -11.41 10.51 -17.89
N PHE A 75 -10.62 10.05 -18.87
CA PHE A 75 -9.17 10.25 -18.88
C PHE A 75 -8.80 11.73 -18.96
N ALA A 76 -9.39 12.49 -19.90
CA ALA A 76 -9.12 13.92 -20.06
C ALA A 76 -9.48 14.70 -18.78
N LEU A 77 -10.62 14.39 -18.16
CA LEU A 77 -11.04 14.99 -16.89
C LEU A 77 -10.06 14.65 -15.76
N ALA A 78 -9.54 13.42 -15.70
CA ALA A 78 -8.52 13.05 -14.73
C ALA A 78 -7.21 13.85 -14.95
N VAL A 79 -6.75 13.98 -16.19
CA VAL A 79 -5.56 14.79 -16.50
C VAL A 79 -5.78 16.27 -16.10
N ILE A 80 -6.94 16.84 -16.45
CA ILE A 80 -7.27 18.24 -16.11
C ILE A 80 -7.32 18.43 -14.59
N ALA A 81 -7.99 17.53 -13.86
CA ALA A 81 -8.08 17.61 -12.41
C ALA A 81 -6.71 17.47 -11.73
N PHE A 82 -5.83 16.61 -12.26
CA PHE A 82 -4.45 16.50 -11.78
C PHE A 82 -3.65 17.79 -11.99
N VAL A 83 -3.71 18.36 -13.20
CA VAL A 83 -3.02 19.62 -13.51
C VAL A 83 -3.57 20.78 -12.66
N ALA A 84 -4.90 20.85 -12.49
CA ALA A 84 -5.54 21.85 -11.65
C ALA A 84 -5.13 21.72 -10.18
N ALA A 85 -5.03 20.49 -9.66
CA ALA A 85 -4.57 20.23 -8.30
C ALA A 85 -3.13 20.73 -8.08
N ILE A 86 -2.22 20.44 -9.03
CA ILE A 86 -0.84 20.94 -8.96
C ILE A 86 -0.78 22.47 -9.06
N ALA A 87 -1.57 23.06 -9.95
CA ALA A 87 -1.56 24.50 -10.21
C ALA A 87 -2.17 25.34 -9.07
N SER A 88 -2.89 24.72 -8.13
CA SER A 88 -3.62 25.42 -7.06
C SER A 88 -2.72 26.05 -5.98
N ASP A 89 -1.46 25.60 -5.84
CA ASP A 89 -0.46 26.20 -4.93
C ASP A 89 0.91 26.28 -5.63
N GLY A 90 1.36 27.50 -5.96
CA GLY A 90 2.60 27.72 -6.71
C GLY A 90 3.89 27.25 -6.01
N GLY A 91 3.91 27.21 -4.67
CA GLY A 91 5.06 26.69 -3.91
C GLY A 91 5.07 25.16 -3.87
N LEU A 92 3.89 24.55 -3.79
CA LEU A 92 3.71 23.11 -3.89
C LEU A 92 4.00 22.59 -5.30
N ALA A 93 3.63 23.36 -6.32
CA ALA A 93 3.83 23.03 -7.72
C ALA A 93 5.32 22.80 -8.02
N ALA A 94 6.22 23.65 -7.54
CA ALA A 94 7.66 23.49 -7.78
C ALA A 94 8.23 22.22 -7.11
N ALA A 95 7.88 21.95 -5.85
CA ALA A 95 8.34 20.75 -5.14
C ALA A 95 7.82 19.46 -5.76
N GLN A 96 6.54 19.44 -6.12
CA GLN A 96 5.91 18.32 -6.81
C GLN A 96 6.51 18.15 -8.20
N LEU A 97 6.76 19.21 -8.96
CA LEU A 97 7.42 19.14 -10.27
C LEU A 97 8.84 18.57 -10.15
N VAL A 98 9.61 18.94 -9.12
CA VAL A 98 10.93 18.35 -8.87
C VAL A 98 10.82 16.88 -8.50
N SER A 99 9.84 16.50 -7.66
CA SER A 99 9.58 15.11 -7.31
C SER A 99 9.19 14.28 -8.54
N ILE A 100 8.26 14.79 -9.36
CA ILE A 100 7.83 14.20 -10.64
C ILE A 100 9.03 14.07 -11.59
N ALA A 101 9.85 15.12 -11.74
CA ALA A 101 11.01 15.10 -12.62
C ALA A 101 12.05 14.07 -12.17
N ARG A 102 12.36 14.02 -10.86
CA ARG A 102 13.25 13.02 -10.26
C ARG A 102 12.71 11.61 -10.48
N PHE A 103 11.41 11.42 -10.27
CA PHE A 103 10.73 10.16 -10.48
C PHE A 103 10.79 9.71 -11.95
N CYS A 104 10.49 10.60 -12.90
CA CYS A 104 10.60 10.34 -14.33
C CYS A 104 12.03 10.00 -14.72
N TYR A 105 13.02 10.73 -14.20
CA TYR A 105 14.43 10.47 -14.43
C TYR A 105 14.82 9.05 -13.98
N TYR A 106 14.53 8.67 -12.73
CA TYR A 106 14.84 7.32 -12.26
C TYR A 106 14.09 6.24 -13.03
N SER A 107 12.82 6.45 -13.35
CA SER A 107 12.04 5.50 -14.15
C SER A 107 12.64 5.28 -15.54
N VAL A 108 13.11 6.35 -16.20
CA VAL A 108 13.80 6.25 -17.50
C VAL A 108 15.13 5.52 -17.38
N VAL A 109 15.94 5.85 -16.37
CA VAL A 109 17.22 5.17 -16.12
C VAL A 109 17.00 3.68 -15.89
N TYR A 110 16.09 3.32 -14.99
CA TYR A 110 15.75 1.93 -14.72
C TYR A 110 15.21 1.23 -15.96
N PHE A 111 14.37 1.90 -16.76
CA PHE A 111 13.85 1.34 -18.00
C PHE A 111 14.96 0.96 -18.97
N VAL A 112 15.93 1.85 -19.19
CA VAL A 112 17.07 1.61 -20.08
C VAL A 112 17.93 0.45 -19.56
N VAL A 113 18.22 0.42 -18.25
CA VAL A 113 19.03 -0.62 -17.61
C VAL A 113 18.33 -1.99 -17.67
N PHE A 114 17.02 -2.04 -17.46
CA PHE A 114 16.25 -3.28 -17.51
C PHE A 114 16.04 -3.84 -18.90
N LEU A 115 16.08 -2.99 -19.92
CA LEU A 115 15.80 -3.38 -21.29
C LEU A 115 16.59 -4.62 -21.75
N PRO A 116 17.94 -4.69 -21.65
CA PRO A 116 18.68 -5.89 -22.05
C PRO A 116 18.29 -7.14 -21.25
N ILE A 117 18.14 -7.02 -19.92
CA ILE A 117 17.78 -8.15 -19.04
C ILE A 117 16.38 -8.69 -19.40
N PHE A 118 15.43 -7.78 -19.62
CA PHE A 118 14.07 -8.11 -20.02
C PHE A 118 14.02 -8.79 -21.39
N PHE A 119 14.76 -8.29 -22.39
CA PHE A 119 14.82 -8.94 -23.69
C PHE A 119 15.47 -10.33 -23.62
N LEU A 120 16.58 -10.47 -22.89
CA LEU A 120 17.26 -11.77 -22.72
C LEU A 120 16.33 -12.80 -22.07
N THR A 121 15.60 -12.42 -21.01
CA THR A 121 14.65 -13.31 -20.34
C THR A 121 13.45 -13.68 -21.22
N MET A 122 12.91 -12.74 -21.98
CA MET A 122 11.82 -12.98 -22.94
C MET A 122 12.25 -13.92 -24.08
N VAL A 123 13.43 -13.69 -24.66
CA VAL A 123 13.99 -14.54 -25.72
C VAL A 123 14.34 -15.93 -25.17
N ALA A 124 14.87 -16.03 -23.95
CA ALA A 124 15.08 -17.32 -23.30
C ALA A 124 13.76 -18.09 -23.14
N ALA A 125 12.70 -17.44 -22.69
CA ALA A 125 11.37 -18.04 -22.58
C ALA A 125 10.83 -18.49 -23.95
N TYR A 126 11.12 -17.76 -25.03
CA TYR A 126 10.82 -18.19 -26.40
C TYR A 126 11.54 -19.49 -26.77
N PHE A 127 12.85 -19.58 -26.48
CA PHE A 127 13.62 -20.80 -26.73
C PHE A 127 13.09 -21.99 -25.92
N ILE A 128 12.69 -21.78 -24.66
CA ILE A 128 12.08 -22.82 -23.81
C ILE A 128 10.73 -23.29 -24.37
N ARG A 129 9.85 -22.35 -24.72
CA ARG A 129 8.41 -22.62 -24.95
C ARG A 129 8.05 -22.88 -26.42
N VAL A 130 8.87 -22.39 -27.34
CA VAL A 130 8.62 -22.47 -28.79
C VAL A 130 9.66 -23.35 -29.48
N LYS A 131 10.95 -23.05 -29.32
CA LYS A 131 12.04 -23.78 -30.01
C LYS A 131 12.46 -25.08 -29.32
N ARG A 132 12.17 -25.24 -28.02
CA ARG A 132 12.62 -26.35 -27.17
C ARG A 132 14.15 -26.48 -27.07
N ASP A 133 14.87 -25.38 -27.25
CA ASP A 133 16.33 -25.33 -27.08
C ASP A 133 16.68 -24.81 -25.68
N TYR A 134 16.85 -25.75 -24.75
CA TYR A 134 17.11 -25.45 -23.36
C TYR A 134 18.54 -24.93 -23.11
N ARG A 135 19.50 -25.27 -23.97
CA ARG A 135 20.90 -24.84 -23.81
C ARG A 135 21.03 -23.35 -24.11
N THR A 136 20.48 -22.91 -25.25
CA THR A 136 20.45 -21.50 -25.62
C THR A 136 19.67 -20.68 -24.59
N ALA A 137 18.53 -21.19 -24.12
CA ALA A 137 17.77 -20.54 -23.06
C ALA A 137 18.56 -20.39 -21.76
N ALA A 138 19.27 -21.44 -21.31
CA ALA A 138 20.08 -21.40 -20.11
C ALA A 138 21.22 -20.37 -20.21
N MET A 139 21.89 -20.29 -21.36
CA MET A 139 22.93 -19.28 -21.60
C MET A 139 22.36 -17.86 -21.53
N LEU A 140 21.22 -17.59 -22.18
CA LEU A 140 20.57 -16.28 -22.14
C LEU A 140 20.14 -15.89 -20.72
N LEU A 141 19.60 -16.83 -19.95
CA LEU A 141 19.23 -16.61 -18.55
C LEU A 141 20.45 -16.35 -17.67
N LEU A 142 21.56 -17.05 -17.90
CA LEU A 142 22.82 -16.81 -17.19
C LEU A 142 23.36 -15.40 -17.48
N VAL A 143 23.35 -14.96 -18.74
CA VAL A 143 23.76 -13.60 -19.10
C VAL A 143 22.84 -12.56 -18.45
N ALA A 144 21.53 -12.79 -18.45
CA ALA A 144 20.57 -11.90 -17.78
C ALA A 144 20.86 -11.78 -16.27
N LEU A 145 21.15 -12.90 -15.61
CA LEU A 145 21.52 -12.93 -14.19
C LEU A 145 22.84 -12.20 -13.92
N LEU A 146 23.86 -12.44 -14.75
CA LEU A 146 25.16 -11.76 -14.63
C LEU A 146 25.04 -10.24 -14.82
N LEU A 147 24.23 -9.78 -15.78
CA LEU A 147 23.95 -8.36 -15.96
C LEU A 147 23.25 -7.77 -14.73
N LEU A 148 22.28 -8.49 -14.16
CA LEU A 148 21.58 -8.03 -12.96
C LEU A 148 22.55 -7.91 -11.77
N VAL A 149 23.43 -8.89 -11.59
CA VAL A 149 24.51 -8.86 -10.58
C VAL A 149 25.47 -7.70 -10.83
N LEU A 150 25.85 -7.44 -12.07
CA LEU A 150 26.77 -6.35 -12.44
C LEU A 150 26.15 -4.97 -12.18
N PHE A 151 24.91 -4.74 -12.63
CA PHE A 151 24.20 -3.48 -12.38
C PHE A 151 23.96 -3.24 -10.89
N TYR A 152 23.78 -4.32 -10.13
CA TYR A 152 23.74 -4.25 -8.69
C TYR A 152 25.12 -3.86 -8.11
N ALA A 153 26.18 -4.62 -8.41
CA ALA A 153 27.53 -4.42 -7.84
C ALA A 153 28.13 -3.05 -8.17
N SER A 154 27.75 -2.47 -9.30
CA SER A 154 28.15 -1.12 -9.73
C SER A 154 27.41 0.02 -9.01
N ASN A 155 26.48 -0.28 -8.11
CA ASN A 155 25.59 0.68 -7.44
C ASN A 155 24.72 1.52 -8.41
N PHE A 156 24.57 1.09 -9.67
CA PHE A 156 23.61 1.68 -10.60
C PHE A 156 22.16 1.35 -10.21
N PHE A 157 21.96 0.17 -9.61
CA PHE A 157 20.65 -0.39 -9.30
C PHE A 157 20.39 -0.42 -7.78
N LEU A 158 19.16 -0.15 -7.36
CA LEU A 158 18.69 -0.20 -5.95
C LEU A 158 19.41 0.73 -4.96
N LYS A 159 20.11 1.77 -5.42
CA LYS A 159 20.79 2.75 -4.54
C LYS A 159 19.86 3.46 -3.54
N SER A 160 18.56 3.47 -3.82
CA SER A 160 17.52 4.04 -2.96
C SER A 160 16.89 3.05 -1.97
N TYR A 161 17.25 1.76 -2.03
CA TYR A 161 16.72 0.74 -1.11
C TYR A 161 17.63 0.68 0.12
N GLY A 162 17.21 1.37 1.18
CA GLY A 162 17.76 1.20 2.52
C GLY A 162 17.00 0.12 3.27
N ALA A 163 17.58 -0.39 4.37
CA ALA A 163 16.82 -1.18 5.32
C ALA A 163 15.83 -0.26 6.05
N ASP A 164 14.55 -0.61 6.00
CA ASP A 164 13.53 0.01 6.83
C ASP A 164 13.26 -0.80 8.11
N ASP A 165 12.18 -0.46 8.81
CA ASP A 165 11.75 -1.16 10.01
C ASP A 165 11.25 -2.60 9.71
N GLU A 166 10.70 -2.88 8.54
CA GLU A 166 10.29 -4.24 8.13
C GLU A 166 11.50 -5.15 7.93
N GLU A 167 12.55 -4.65 7.26
CA GLU A 167 13.77 -5.43 7.08
C GLU A 167 14.56 -5.61 8.38
N PHE A 168 14.53 -4.61 9.26
CA PHE A 168 15.10 -4.76 10.60
C PHE A 168 14.33 -5.78 11.45
N LEU A 169 12.99 -5.72 11.45
CA LEU A 169 12.13 -6.70 12.12
C LEU A 169 12.40 -8.11 11.60
N THR A 170 12.62 -8.23 10.29
CA THR A 170 12.97 -9.50 9.65
C THR A 170 14.32 -10.03 10.12
N LEU A 171 15.35 -9.18 10.17
CA LEU A 171 16.66 -9.55 10.69
C LEU A 171 16.57 -10.06 12.13
N GLU A 172 15.86 -9.34 13.00
CA GLU A 172 15.67 -9.73 14.40
C GLU A 172 14.82 -11.00 14.51
N SER A 173 13.81 -11.17 13.67
CA SER A 173 12.98 -12.38 13.63
C SER A 173 13.78 -13.63 13.25
N VAL A 174 14.74 -13.50 12.31
CA VAL A 174 15.66 -14.58 11.97
C VAL A 174 16.58 -14.91 13.15
N LYS A 175 17.13 -13.90 13.84
CA LYS A 175 17.94 -14.13 15.06
C LYS A 175 17.13 -14.85 16.14
N MET A 176 15.88 -14.43 16.36
CA MET A 176 14.98 -15.08 17.32
C MET A 176 14.70 -16.53 16.95
N LEU A 177 14.38 -16.81 15.67
CA LEU A 177 14.18 -18.17 15.18
C LEU A 177 15.40 -19.06 15.46
N LEU A 178 16.61 -18.57 15.14
CA LEU A 178 17.84 -19.31 15.34
C LEU A 178 18.17 -19.54 16.82
N ASN A 179 17.72 -18.64 17.70
CA ASN A 179 17.80 -18.79 19.15
C ASN A 179 16.63 -19.58 19.76
N GLY A 180 15.76 -20.19 18.94
CA GLY A 180 14.60 -20.96 19.42
C GLY A 180 13.50 -20.11 20.05
N THR A 181 13.49 -18.80 19.80
CA THR A 181 12.49 -17.85 20.30
C THR A 181 11.43 -17.58 19.24
N ASN A 182 10.16 -17.46 19.65
CA ASN A 182 9.06 -17.15 18.74
C ASN A 182 9.07 -15.65 18.37
N PRO A 183 9.30 -15.26 17.09
CA PRO A 183 9.38 -13.86 16.67
C PRO A 183 8.04 -13.10 16.77
N TYR A 184 6.93 -13.83 16.91
CA TYR A 184 5.60 -13.25 17.11
C TYR A 184 5.31 -12.89 18.57
N ALA A 185 6.07 -13.43 19.52
CA ALA A 185 5.84 -13.27 20.96
C ALA A 185 6.80 -12.29 21.63
N THR A 186 7.89 -11.92 20.95
CA THR A 186 8.96 -11.10 21.54
C THR A 186 9.06 -9.77 20.80
N SER A 187 8.92 -8.67 21.53
CA SER A 187 9.02 -7.32 20.95
C SER A 187 10.46 -6.84 20.86
N VAL A 188 10.84 -6.30 19.70
CA VAL A 188 12.06 -5.53 19.45
C VAL A 188 11.81 -4.03 19.35
N ALA A 189 10.66 -3.54 19.83
CA ALA A 189 10.32 -2.12 19.82
C ALA A 189 11.43 -1.22 20.41
N GLY A 190 12.11 -1.66 21.47
CA GLY A 190 13.22 -0.92 22.07
C GLY A 190 14.44 -0.81 21.13
N ALA A 191 14.75 -1.86 20.37
CA ALA A 191 15.84 -1.87 19.40
C ALA A 191 15.49 -1.02 18.16
N LEU A 192 14.25 -1.11 17.67
CA LEU A 192 13.74 -0.24 16.61
C LEU A 192 13.81 1.23 17.02
N TYR A 193 13.29 1.56 18.20
CA TYR A 193 13.33 2.93 18.74
C TYR A 193 14.77 3.46 18.84
N GLY A 194 15.71 2.64 19.32
CA GLY A 194 17.13 3.01 19.41
C GLY A 194 17.79 3.29 18.04
N ASN A 195 17.22 2.79 16.95
CA ASN A 195 17.72 2.97 15.58
C ASN A 195 16.78 3.81 14.69
N VAL A 196 15.74 4.45 15.25
CA VAL A 196 14.68 5.12 14.47
C VAL A 196 15.20 6.18 13.49
N THR A 197 16.33 6.81 13.80
CA THR A 197 16.97 7.80 12.91
C THR A 197 17.61 7.19 11.67
N GLN A 198 17.92 5.89 11.70
CA GLN A 198 18.57 5.16 10.60
C GLN A 198 17.56 4.33 9.78
N ILE A 199 16.65 3.63 10.43
CA ILE A 199 15.74 2.65 9.80
C ILE A 199 14.26 3.08 9.83
N GLY A 200 13.91 4.11 10.61
CA GLY A 200 12.50 4.47 10.85
C GLY A 200 11.81 3.53 11.86
N ALA A 201 10.52 3.75 12.06
CA ALA A 201 9.66 2.87 12.85
C ALA A 201 8.18 3.13 12.51
N SER A 202 7.41 2.06 12.43
CA SER A 202 5.95 2.10 12.33
C SER A 202 5.34 2.27 13.72
N VAL A 203 4.44 3.24 13.84
CA VAL A 203 3.79 3.62 15.10
C VAL A 203 2.28 3.40 15.02
N THR A 204 1.68 3.06 16.16
CA THR A 204 0.23 2.87 16.29
C THR A 204 -0.42 4.09 16.95
N THR A 205 -1.73 4.22 16.78
CA THR A 205 -2.55 5.22 17.50
C THR A 205 -2.62 4.95 19.00
N LEU A 206 -2.17 3.78 19.48
CA LEU A 206 -2.01 3.49 20.90
C LEU A 206 -0.70 4.05 21.48
N ASN A 207 0.06 4.83 20.71
CA ASN A 207 1.38 5.34 21.10
C ASN A 207 2.36 4.19 21.42
N THR A 208 2.42 3.19 20.54
CA THR A 208 3.37 2.05 20.64
C THR A 208 4.10 1.85 19.30
N VAL A 209 5.33 1.33 19.35
CA VAL A 209 6.10 0.95 18.14
C VAL A 209 5.71 -0.48 17.79
N MET A 210 5.45 -0.75 16.52
CA MET A 210 5.30 -2.12 16.04
C MET A 210 6.64 -2.86 16.16
N GLY A 211 6.75 -3.70 17.19
CA GLY A 211 8.00 -4.36 17.56
C GLY A 211 7.99 -5.88 17.38
N THR A 212 6.90 -6.48 16.94
CA THR A 212 6.80 -7.93 16.71
C THR A 212 6.66 -8.21 15.23
N MET A 213 7.06 -9.40 14.77
CA MET A 213 6.82 -9.82 13.40
C MET A 213 5.32 -9.79 13.08
N ASP A 214 4.89 -8.94 12.18
CA ASP A 214 3.49 -8.73 11.81
C ASP A 214 3.12 -9.34 10.45
N TYR A 215 4.06 -10.05 9.82
CA TYR A 215 3.83 -10.81 8.60
C TYR A 215 3.86 -12.33 8.81
N PRO A 216 3.14 -13.11 8.00
CA PRO A 216 3.28 -14.56 7.96
C PRO A 216 4.74 -15.02 7.75
N ALA A 217 5.06 -16.22 8.23
CA ALA A 217 6.43 -16.63 8.45
C ALA A 217 7.28 -16.72 7.18
N LEU A 218 6.69 -16.94 6.01
CA LEU A 218 7.46 -16.98 4.77
C LEU A 218 8.17 -15.65 4.51
N PHE A 219 7.65 -14.50 5.01
CA PHE A 219 8.31 -13.20 4.88
C PHE A 219 9.75 -13.27 5.35
N PHE A 220 9.97 -13.54 6.64
CA PHE A 220 11.32 -13.60 7.21
C PHE A 220 12.05 -14.92 6.89
N LEU A 221 11.34 -16.03 6.66
CA LEU A 221 11.98 -17.28 6.24
C LEU A 221 12.66 -17.15 4.87
N THR A 222 12.17 -16.28 3.99
CA THR A 222 12.84 -16.04 2.71
C THR A 222 14.17 -15.30 2.85
N PHE A 223 14.44 -14.67 4.00
CA PHE A 223 15.74 -14.06 4.33
C PHE A 223 16.76 -15.06 4.83
N VAL A 224 16.35 -16.18 5.42
CA VAL A 224 17.22 -17.17 6.06
C VAL A 224 18.38 -17.64 5.14
N PRO A 225 18.16 -17.98 3.85
CA PRO A 225 19.26 -18.37 2.97
C PRO A 225 20.31 -17.27 2.77
N PHE A 226 19.90 -16.00 2.78
CA PHE A 226 20.79 -14.86 2.60
C PHE A 226 21.50 -14.48 3.89
N TYR A 227 20.84 -14.67 5.03
CA TYR A 227 21.41 -14.51 6.35
C TYR A 227 22.63 -15.41 6.57
N PHE A 228 22.58 -16.69 6.16
CA PHE A 228 23.74 -17.59 6.30
C PHE A 228 24.94 -17.24 5.40
N LEU A 229 24.77 -16.32 4.44
CA LEU A 229 25.83 -15.89 3.53
C LEU A 229 26.52 -14.59 3.98
N SER A 230 26.16 -14.05 5.15
CA SER A 230 26.70 -12.80 5.72
C SER A 230 26.65 -12.81 7.25
N GLU A 231 27.35 -11.87 7.91
CA GLU A 231 27.20 -11.72 9.36
C GLU A 231 25.81 -11.16 9.72
N PRO A 232 25.23 -11.53 10.87
CA PRO A 232 23.86 -11.17 11.21
C PRO A 232 23.75 -9.79 11.87
N ASN A 233 24.26 -8.76 11.20
CA ASN A 233 24.23 -7.38 11.67
C ASN A 233 23.60 -6.45 10.63
N LEU A 234 23.17 -5.27 11.06
CA LEU A 234 22.48 -4.29 10.22
C LEU A 234 23.34 -3.87 9.01
N ILE A 235 24.65 -3.74 9.19
CA ILE A 235 25.59 -3.39 8.11
C ILE A 235 25.57 -4.47 7.02
N SER A 236 25.67 -5.73 7.41
CA SER A 236 25.67 -6.87 6.50
C SER A 236 24.31 -7.10 5.84
N LEU A 237 23.21 -6.81 6.55
CA LEU A 237 21.86 -6.79 5.98
C LEU A 237 21.81 -5.83 4.78
N MET A 238 22.25 -4.58 4.99
CA MET A 238 22.20 -3.52 3.98
C MET A 238 23.20 -3.72 2.84
N THR A 239 24.40 -4.22 3.14
CA THR A 239 25.52 -4.28 2.16
C THR A 239 25.63 -5.63 1.46
N VAL A 240 25.04 -6.70 1.98
CA VAL A 240 25.21 -8.07 1.46
C VAL A 240 23.89 -8.81 1.28
N ALA A 241 23.06 -8.94 2.32
CA ALA A 241 21.90 -9.83 2.29
C ALA A 241 20.76 -9.30 1.40
N MET A 242 20.24 -8.09 1.69
CA MET A 242 19.21 -7.40 0.90
C MET A 242 19.60 -7.30 -0.59
N PRO A 243 20.82 -6.87 -0.94
CA PRO A 243 21.35 -6.90 -2.30
C PRO A 243 21.13 -8.20 -3.07
N ARG A 244 21.59 -9.31 -2.49
CA ARG A 244 21.53 -10.64 -3.11
C ARG A 244 20.09 -11.11 -3.22
N GLN A 245 19.28 -10.81 -2.20
CA GLN A 245 17.86 -11.12 -2.19
C GLN A 245 17.12 -10.38 -3.31
N ALA A 246 17.40 -9.08 -3.50
CA ALA A 246 16.77 -8.30 -4.55
C ALA A 246 17.11 -8.83 -5.94
N VAL A 247 18.39 -9.15 -6.20
CA VAL A 247 18.81 -9.79 -7.46
C VAL A 247 18.05 -11.12 -7.67
N ALA A 248 17.98 -11.97 -6.65
CA ALA A 248 17.31 -13.26 -6.74
C ALA A 248 15.80 -13.11 -7.01
N PHE A 249 15.10 -12.30 -6.22
CA PHE A 249 13.64 -12.17 -6.32
C PHE A 249 13.22 -11.44 -7.59
N LEU A 250 13.97 -10.43 -8.02
CA LEU A 250 13.73 -9.74 -9.28
C LEU A 250 13.98 -10.66 -10.48
N PHE A 251 15.01 -11.51 -10.42
CA PHE A 251 15.22 -12.53 -11.46
C PHE A 251 14.08 -13.55 -11.50
N ILE A 252 13.59 -14.01 -10.34
CA ILE A 252 12.42 -14.88 -10.23
C ILE A 252 11.18 -14.20 -10.84
N LEU A 253 10.95 -12.92 -10.56
CA LEU A 253 9.85 -12.13 -11.12
C LEU A 253 9.94 -12.04 -12.65
N LEU A 254 11.11 -11.67 -13.19
CA LEU A 254 11.34 -11.56 -14.63
C LEU A 254 11.12 -12.91 -15.34
N LEU A 255 11.66 -13.99 -14.77
CA LEU A 255 11.48 -15.34 -15.29
C LEU A 255 10.01 -15.77 -15.25
N SER A 256 9.33 -15.52 -14.14
CA SER A 256 7.90 -15.83 -13.97
C SER A 256 7.07 -15.09 -15.00
N PHE A 257 7.31 -13.79 -15.18
CA PHE A 257 6.65 -12.97 -16.17
C PHE A 257 6.86 -13.52 -17.60
N ALA A 258 8.12 -13.76 -18.00
CA ALA A 258 8.47 -14.23 -19.34
C ALA A 258 7.88 -15.62 -19.65
N LEU A 259 7.80 -16.51 -18.65
CA LEU A 259 7.20 -17.83 -18.83
C LEU A 259 5.67 -17.83 -18.89
N LEU A 260 5.02 -16.79 -18.36
CA LEU A 260 3.55 -16.71 -18.25
C LEU A 260 2.90 -15.84 -19.33
N VAL A 261 3.62 -14.90 -19.94
CA VAL A 261 3.11 -14.08 -21.05
C VAL A 261 2.77 -14.94 -22.28
N ARG A 262 1.96 -14.44 -23.21
CA ARG A 262 1.57 -15.19 -24.41
C ARG A 262 2.75 -15.41 -25.34
N LYS A 263 2.73 -16.49 -26.13
CA LYS A 263 3.87 -16.86 -26.99
C LYS A 263 4.14 -15.81 -28.07
N GLU A 264 3.09 -15.17 -28.58
CA GLU A 264 3.18 -14.14 -29.61
C GLU A 264 3.86 -12.87 -29.08
N ASP A 265 3.67 -12.59 -27.78
CA ASP A 265 4.24 -11.43 -27.10
C ASP A 265 5.73 -11.65 -26.72
N LEU A 266 6.29 -12.86 -26.87
CA LEU A 266 7.71 -13.14 -26.55
C LEU A 266 8.69 -12.50 -27.54
N LEU A 267 8.35 -12.51 -28.83
CA LEU A 267 9.15 -11.89 -29.89
C LEU A 267 8.74 -10.44 -30.19
N ARG A 268 7.58 -10.02 -29.67
CA ARG A 268 7.04 -8.67 -29.82
C ARG A 268 6.60 -8.15 -28.45
N PRO A 269 7.53 -8.00 -27.49
CA PRO A 269 7.18 -7.58 -26.16
C PRO A 269 6.50 -6.22 -26.19
N LYS A 270 5.36 -6.12 -25.50
CA LYS A 270 4.69 -4.84 -25.29
C LYS A 270 5.54 -4.02 -24.33
N LEU A 271 6.28 -3.03 -24.84
CA LEU A 271 7.16 -2.17 -24.02
C LEU A 271 6.42 -1.46 -22.86
N ALA A 272 5.11 -1.25 -22.97
CA ALA A 272 4.29 -0.74 -21.86
C ALA A 272 4.32 -1.66 -20.62
N LEU A 273 4.37 -2.98 -20.80
CA LEU A 273 4.50 -3.93 -19.69
C LEU A 273 5.86 -3.80 -19.01
N LEU A 274 6.93 -3.55 -19.78
CA LEU A 274 8.25 -3.27 -19.22
C LEU A 274 8.25 -1.93 -18.46
N ALA A 275 7.66 -0.88 -19.03
CA ALA A 275 7.56 0.43 -18.37
C ALA A 275 6.83 0.34 -17.02
N LEU A 276 5.78 -0.47 -16.92
CA LEU A 276 5.06 -0.69 -15.67
C LEU A 276 5.77 -1.63 -14.70
N LEU A 277 6.48 -2.63 -15.21
CA LEU A 277 7.35 -3.44 -14.37
C LEU A 277 8.40 -2.55 -13.73
N VAL A 278 9.02 -1.67 -14.51
CA VAL A 278 9.99 -0.68 -14.05
C VAL A 278 9.34 0.26 -13.04
N LEU A 279 8.12 0.75 -13.30
CA LEU A 279 7.38 1.58 -12.33
C LEU A 279 7.19 0.86 -11.00
N ALA A 280 6.74 -0.41 -11.04
CA ALA A 280 6.58 -1.21 -9.84
C ALA A 280 7.90 -1.40 -9.12
N VAL A 281 8.97 -1.67 -9.86
CA VAL A 281 10.33 -1.85 -9.34
C VAL A 281 10.98 -0.57 -8.83
N VAL A 282 10.52 0.61 -9.23
CA VAL A 282 11.02 1.88 -8.68
C VAL A 282 10.33 2.25 -7.36
N TYR A 283 9.11 1.74 -7.12
CA TYR A 283 8.28 2.05 -5.95
C TYR A 283 8.12 0.89 -4.96
N VAL A 284 8.94 -0.15 -5.05
CA VAL A 284 8.88 -1.23 -4.07
C VAL A 284 9.29 -0.68 -2.70
N ALA A 285 8.48 -0.93 -1.67
CA ALA A 285 8.82 -0.62 -0.28
C ALA A 285 9.82 -1.65 0.25
N SER A 286 9.43 -2.94 0.22
CA SER A 286 10.30 -4.04 0.64
C SER A 286 10.71 -4.95 -0.52
N ILE A 287 11.97 -5.40 -0.53
CA ILE A 287 12.53 -6.34 -1.53
C ILE A 287 11.65 -7.59 -1.72
N THR A 288 10.97 -8.03 -0.65
CA THR A 288 10.03 -9.17 -0.66
C THR A 288 8.88 -8.98 -1.66
N THR A 289 8.53 -7.74 -1.99
CA THR A 289 7.50 -7.38 -2.98
C THR A 289 7.76 -8.01 -4.35
N PHE A 290 9.03 -8.16 -4.77
CA PHE A 290 9.35 -8.83 -6.04
C PHE A 290 8.91 -10.29 -6.05
N LEU A 291 9.15 -10.99 -4.95
CA LEU A 291 8.73 -12.39 -4.77
C LEU A 291 7.21 -12.49 -4.69
N MET A 292 6.57 -11.59 -3.93
CA MET A 292 5.10 -11.50 -3.86
C MET A 292 4.46 -11.33 -5.24
N LEU A 293 5.02 -10.43 -6.06
CA LEU A 293 4.55 -10.17 -7.40
C LEU A 293 4.70 -11.40 -8.30
N ALA A 294 5.83 -12.11 -8.20
CA ALA A 294 6.05 -13.37 -8.90
C ALA A 294 5.01 -14.43 -8.50
N LEU A 295 4.78 -14.61 -7.19
CA LEU A 295 3.82 -15.59 -6.67
C LEU A 295 2.39 -15.27 -7.09
N VAL A 296 1.97 -14.00 -7.05
CA VAL A 296 0.60 -13.62 -7.41
C VAL A 296 0.35 -13.76 -8.91
N ILE A 297 1.32 -13.41 -9.79
CA ILE A 297 1.14 -13.60 -11.24
C ILE A 297 1.14 -15.08 -11.62
N ILE A 298 1.94 -15.93 -10.95
CA ILE A 298 1.88 -17.38 -11.12
C ILE A 298 0.50 -17.88 -10.71
N SER A 299 0.03 -17.49 -9.52
CA SER A 299 -1.29 -17.87 -8.99
C SER A 299 -2.42 -17.46 -9.95
N TYR A 300 -2.37 -16.22 -10.43
CA TYR A 300 -3.35 -15.66 -11.36
C TYR A 300 -3.35 -16.41 -12.70
N ALA A 301 -2.17 -16.60 -13.31
CA ALA A 301 -2.06 -17.25 -14.61
C ALA A 301 -2.36 -18.75 -14.57
N LYS A 302 -2.13 -19.39 -13.41
CA LYS A 302 -2.31 -20.84 -13.22
C LYS A 302 -3.53 -21.21 -12.39
N ILE A 303 -4.48 -20.29 -12.16
CA ILE A 303 -5.64 -20.54 -11.29
C ILE A 303 -6.52 -21.74 -11.72
N GLY A 304 -6.53 -22.07 -13.02
CA GLY A 304 -7.21 -23.26 -13.57
C GLY A 304 -6.43 -24.58 -13.45
N SER A 305 -5.17 -24.54 -13.02
CA SER A 305 -4.30 -25.72 -12.91
C SER A 305 -4.73 -26.68 -11.79
N LYS A 306 -4.27 -27.93 -11.86
CA LYS A 306 -4.38 -28.90 -10.76
C LYS A 306 -3.65 -28.45 -9.49
N TYR A 307 -2.58 -27.70 -9.68
CA TYR A 307 -1.65 -27.27 -8.62
C TYR A 307 -1.77 -25.78 -8.29
N ALA A 308 -2.86 -25.13 -8.69
CA ALA A 308 -3.08 -23.70 -8.42
C ALA A 308 -3.01 -23.34 -6.93
N TRP A 309 -3.40 -24.29 -6.06
CA TRP A 309 -3.36 -24.14 -4.61
C TRP A 309 -1.96 -23.91 -4.02
N LEU A 310 -0.89 -24.40 -4.68
CA LEU A 310 0.47 -24.26 -4.18
C LEU A 310 0.93 -22.79 -4.17
N PRO A 311 0.97 -22.07 -5.32
CA PRO A 311 1.35 -20.66 -5.32
C PRO A 311 0.34 -19.78 -4.57
N LEU A 312 -0.95 -20.15 -4.50
CA LEU A 312 -1.93 -19.44 -3.67
C LEU A 312 -1.58 -19.54 -2.18
N GLY A 313 -1.19 -20.73 -1.70
CA GLY A 313 -0.78 -20.90 -0.31
C GLY A 313 0.53 -20.20 0.03
N LEU A 314 1.49 -20.16 -0.91
CA LEU A 314 2.71 -19.35 -0.76
C LEU A 314 2.38 -17.85 -0.69
N CYS A 315 1.41 -17.38 -1.48
CA CYS A 315 0.91 -16.00 -1.36
C CYS A 315 0.33 -15.74 0.04
N LEU A 316 -0.46 -16.66 0.61
CA LEU A 316 -1.00 -16.50 1.96
C LEU A 316 0.10 -16.51 3.04
N ALA A 317 1.17 -17.27 2.81
CA ALA A 317 2.21 -17.50 3.79
C ALA A 317 3.29 -16.42 3.84
N ILE A 318 3.31 -15.46 2.88
CA ILE A 318 4.34 -14.41 2.79
C ILE A 318 3.89 -13.07 3.36
N GLN A 319 2.75 -12.52 2.95
CA GLN A 319 2.29 -11.22 3.44
C GLN A 319 0.78 -11.07 3.24
N GLU A 320 0.10 -10.43 4.18
CA GLU A 320 -1.34 -10.18 4.22
C GLU A 320 -1.85 -9.37 3.02
N GLN A 321 -1.00 -8.53 2.42
CA GLN A 321 -1.33 -7.81 1.18
C GLN A 321 -1.79 -8.76 0.05
N LEU A 322 -1.33 -10.02 0.04
CA LEU A 322 -1.74 -11.02 -0.96
C LEU A 322 -3.01 -11.80 -0.60
N TRP A 323 -3.53 -11.65 0.61
CA TRP A 323 -4.74 -12.38 1.04
C TRP A 323 -5.96 -12.00 0.22
N LEU A 324 -6.11 -10.71 -0.13
CA LEU A 324 -7.19 -10.23 -1.01
C LEU A 324 -7.10 -10.81 -2.43
N PRO A 325 -5.97 -10.72 -3.15
CA PRO A 325 -5.79 -11.44 -4.41
C PRO A 325 -6.11 -12.92 -4.34
N VAL A 326 -5.67 -13.61 -3.29
CA VAL A 326 -5.94 -15.05 -3.11
C VAL A 326 -7.43 -15.30 -2.91
N LEU A 327 -8.09 -14.57 -2.02
CA LEU A 327 -9.54 -14.64 -1.78
C LEU A 327 -10.31 -14.47 -3.09
N PHE A 328 -9.95 -13.46 -3.87
CA PHE A 328 -10.61 -13.14 -5.12
C PHE A 328 -10.31 -14.16 -6.24
N LEU A 329 -9.11 -14.73 -6.29
CA LEU A 329 -8.78 -15.82 -7.20
C LEU A 329 -9.53 -17.11 -6.84
N VAL A 330 -9.73 -17.38 -5.55
CA VAL A 330 -10.57 -18.50 -5.07
C VAL A 330 -12.04 -18.25 -5.44
N ALA A 331 -12.56 -17.04 -5.21
CA ALA A 331 -13.91 -16.65 -5.60
C ALA A 331 -14.13 -16.76 -7.12
N TYR A 332 -13.15 -16.32 -7.92
CA TYR A 332 -13.12 -16.54 -9.37
C TYR A 332 -13.16 -18.04 -9.68
N SER A 333 -12.32 -18.86 -9.06
CA SER A 333 -12.27 -20.30 -9.30
C SER A 333 -13.58 -21.00 -8.94
N LEU A 334 -14.24 -20.61 -7.84
CA LEU A 334 -15.57 -21.09 -7.45
C LEU A 334 -16.62 -20.73 -8.51
N GLY A 335 -16.66 -19.46 -8.91
CA GLY A 335 -17.59 -18.95 -9.92
C GLY A 335 -17.36 -19.57 -11.30
N ARG A 336 -16.10 -19.81 -11.68
CA ARG A 336 -15.68 -20.20 -13.03
C ARG A 336 -15.54 -21.70 -13.24
N HIS A 337 -14.78 -22.36 -12.37
CA HIS A 337 -14.44 -23.78 -12.45
C HIS A 337 -15.36 -24.67 -11.56
N GLY A 338 -16.20 -24.04 -10.74
CA GLY A 338 -17.17 -24.72 -9.88
C GLY A 338 -16.64 -25.00 -8.47
N ILE A 339 -17.56 -25.42 -7.60
CA ILE A 339 -17.33 -25.59 -6.16
C ILE A 339 -16.17 -26.54 -5.87
N LYS A 340 -16.12 -27.71 -6.55
CA LYS A 340 -15.05 -28.71 -6.32
C LYS A 340 -13.65 -28.14 -6.54
N GLN A 341 -13.42 -27.42 -7.64
CA GLN A 341 -12.12 -26.82 -7.93
C GLN A 341 -11.83 -25.66 -6.96
N GLY A 342 -12.80 -24.78 -6.72
CA GLY A 342 -12.60 -23.64 -5.82
C GLY A 342 -12.31 -24.09 -4.39
N MET A 343 -13.02 -25.09 -3.86
CA MET A 343 -12.75 -25.67 -2.55
C MET A 343 -11.41 -26.38 -2.50
N ARG A 344 -11.00 -27.10 -3.57
CA ARG A 344 -9.65 -27.67 -3.64
C ARG A 344 -8.58 -26.59 -3.59
N ASN A 345 -8.79 -25.48 -4.32
CA ASN A 345 -7.87 -24.36 -4.33
C ASN A 345 -7.77 -23.71 -2.94
N ALA A 346 -8.92 -23.47 -2.28
CA ALA A 346 -8.98 -22.90 -0.93
C ALA A 346 -8.32 -23.82 0.11
N ALA A 347 -8.73 -25.08 0.17
CA ALA A 347 -8.21 -26.05 1.14
C ALA A 347 -6.71 -26.33 0.94
N GLY A 348 -6.27 -26.48 -0.31
CA GLY A 348 -4.85 -26.68 -0.61
C GLY A 348 -4.00 -25.45 -0.29
N ALA A 349 -4.50 -24.24 -0.54
CA ALA A 349 -3.81 -23.01 -0.16
C ALA A 349 -3.69 -22.88 1.36
N GLY A 350 -4.78 -23.19 2.09
CA GLY A 350 -4.77 -23.27 3.54
C GLY A 350 -3.78 -24.32 4.08
N ALA A 351 -3.67 -25.49 3.44
CA ALA A 351 -2.72 -26.52 3.83
C ALA A 351 -1.26 -26.06 3.66
N VAL A 352 -0.92 -25.37 2.56
CA VAL A 352 0.42 -24.81 2.34
C VAL A 352 0.71 -23.67 3.32
N PHE A 353 -0.27 -22.80 3.58
CA PHE A 353 -0.15 -21.77 4.60
C PHE A 353 0.18 -22.37 5.96
N LEU A 354 -0.59 -23.39 6.39
CA LEU A 354 -0.36 -24.09 7.64
C LEU A 354 0.97 -24.84 7.65
N LEU A 355 1.38 -25.47 6.54
CA LEU A 355 2.67 -26.15 6.47
C LEU A 355 3.85 -25.23 6.83
N ILE A 356 3.76 -23.95 6.44
CA ILE A 356 4.81 -22.96 6.70
C ILE A 356 4.65 -22.31 8.08
N ASN A 357 3.41 -22.01 8.48
CA ASN A 357 3.13 -21.19 9.67
C ASN A 357 2.80 -22.00 10.93
N ALA A 358 2.47 -23.30 10.82
CA ALA A 358 1.96 -24.10 11.93
C ALA A 358 2.92 -24.18 13.11
N TYR A 359 4.24 -24.20 12.86
CA TYR A 359 5.24 -24.17 13.94
C TYR A 359 5.08 -22.94 14.82
N PHE A 360 4.99 -21.75 14.22
CA PHE A 360 4.84 -20.49 14.93
C PHE A 360 3.47 -20.33 15.58
N ILE A 361 2.42 -20.81 14.91
CA ILE A 361 1.06 -20.86 15.48
C ILE A 361 1.03 -21.77 16.71
N ALA A 362 1.69 -22.93 16.67
CA ALA A 362 1.72 -23.88 17.77
C ALA A 362 2.49 -23.33 19.00
N LEU A 363 3.54 -22.55 18.77
CA LEU A 363 4.32 -21.92 19.85
C LEU A 363 3.59 -20.78 20.57
N GLY A 364 2.59 -20.17 19.94
CA GLY A 364 1.88 -19.02 20.51
C GLY A 364 0.75 -18.56 19.60
N PRO A 365 -0.41 -19.24 19.60
CA PRO A 365 -1.48 -18.96 18.64
C PRO A 365 -2.03 -17.55 18.81
N GLY A 366 -2.23 -17.11 20.05
CA GLY A 366 -2.67 -15.75 20.35
C GLY A 366 -1.69 -14.70 19.84
N ALA A 367 -0.40 -14.86 20.15
CA ALA A 367 0.64 -13.94 19.71
C ALA A 367 0.77 -13.88 18.18
N TYR A 368 0.74 -15.04 17.50
CA TYR A 368 0.79 -15.11 16.04
C TYR A 368 -0.39 -14.37 15.40
N PHE A 369 -1.63 -14.67 15.82
CA PHE A 369 -2.80 -14.03 15.19
C PHE A 369 -2.90 -12.55 15.55
N GLU A 370 -2.60 -12.16 16.79
CA GLU A 370 -2.59 -10.75 17.19
C GLU A 370 -1.55 -9.95 16.40
N ALA A 371 -0.38 -10.52 16.14
CA ALA A 371 0.67 -9.87 15.38
C ALA A 371 0.37 -9.84 13.87
N VAL A 372 -0.03 -10.96 13.27
CA VAL A 372 -0.26 -11.03 11.81
C VAL A 372 -1.53 -10.27 11.37
N PHE A 373 -2.54 -10.18 12.24
CA PHE A 373 -3.70 -9.32 11.97
C PHE A 373 -3.51 -7.89 12.48
N SER A 374 -2.38 -7.59 13.13
CA SER A 374 -2.08 -6.27 13.69
C SER A 374 -2.25 -5.14 12.66
N PRO A 375 -1.76 -5.23 11.41
CA PRO A 375 -1.97 -4.15 10.46
C PRO A 375 -3.45 -3.87 10.14
N LEU A 376 -4.33 -4.86 10.33
CA LEU A 376 -5.78 -4.75 10.12
C LEU A 376 -6.55 -4.38 11.40
N SER A 377 -6.06 -4.78 12.57
CA SER A 377 -6.76 -4.66 13.86
C SER A 377 -6.14 -3.67 14.83
N LYS A 378 -4.80 -3.58 14.86
CA LYS A 378 -4.06 -2.55 15.59
C LYS A 378 -3.96 -1.35 14.67
N LEU A 379 -4.57 -0.28 15.12
CA LEU A 379 -4.74 0.93 14.35
C LEU A 379 -3.37 1.59 14.15
N LEU A 380 -2.71 1.25 13.04
CA LEU A 380 -1.53 1.96 12.55
C LEU A 380 -1.86 3.44 12.46
N MET A 381 -0.89 4.28 12.80
CA MET A 381 -1.08 5.73 12.69
C MET A 381 -1.51 6.06 11.26
N PRO A 382 -2.69 6.68 11.08
CA PRO A 382 -3.14 7.09 9.76
C PRO A 382 -2.13 8.02 9.11
N ILE A 383 -1.52 7.56 8.02
CA ILE A 383 -0.57 8.32 7.23
C ILE A 383 -1.13 8.37 5.80
N GLN A 384 -1.17 9.57 5.21
CA GLN A 384 -1.59 9.75 3.82
C GLN A 384 -0.63 9.00 2.91
N PRO A 385 -1.14 7.97 2.24
CA PRO A 385 -1.63 8.13 0.89
C PRO A 385 -2.90 7.29 0.61
N SER A 386 -3.72 6.92 1.61
CA SER A 386 -5.00 6.24 1.38
C SER A 386 -6.12 7.25 1.12
N PRO A 387 -6.47 7.61 -0.13
CA PRO A 387 -7.36 8.72 -0.40
C PRO A 387 -8.74 8.47 0.20
N PHE A 388 -9.35 7.29 0.02
CA PHE A 388 -10.70 7.08 0.51
C PHE A 388 -10.75 6.93 2.04
N GLY A 389 -9.95 6.03 2.62
CA GLY A 389 -9.93 5.80 4.06
C GLY A 389 -9.53 7.05 4.85
N PHE A 390 -8.47 7.74 4.41
CA PHE A 390 -7.99 8.96 5.06
C PHE A 390 -8.97 10.12 4.89
N LEU A 391 -9.54 10.33 3.69
CA LEU A 391 -10.53 11.40 3.50
C LEU A 391 -11.80 11.19 4.32
N LEU A 392 -12.26 9.94 4.41
CA LEU A 392 -13.38 9.63 5.29
C LEU A 392 -13.03 10.01 6.74
N MET A 393 -11.80 9.75 7.17
CA MET A 393 -11.34 10.07 8.53
C MET A 393 -11.24 11.57 8.76
N GLU A 394 -10.78 12.33 7.77
CA GLU A 394 -10.58 13.77 7.85
C GLU A 394 -11.90 14.54 7.73
N SER A 395 -12.71 14.26 6.70
CA SER A 395 -13.92 15.02 6.38
C SER A 395 -15.17 14.53 7.12
N TYR A 396 -15.22 13.25 7.50
CA TYR A 396 -16.37 12.67 8.21
C TYR A 396 -15.91 11.65 9.25
N PRO A 397 -15.22 12.10 10.32
CA PRO A 397 -14.50 11.22 11.22
C PRO A 397 -15.38 10.10 11.77
N ILE A 398 -14.89 8.87 11.65
CA ILE A 398 -15.50 7.67 12.21
C ILE A 398 -14.52 7.01 13.18
N LEU A 399 -15.03 6.12 14.02
CA LEU A 399 -14.19 5.27 14.86
C LEU A 399 -13.21 4.47 14.01
N LEU A 400 -11.95 4.40 14.42
CA LEU A 400 -10.91 3.72 13.66
C LEU A 400 -11.19 2.21 13.52
N SER A 401 -11.81 1.57 14.51
CA SER A 401 -12.23 0.17 14.43
C SER A 401 -13.24 -0.09 13.31
N ALA A 402 -14.03 0.90 12.89
CA ALA A 402 -15.03 0.74 11.83
C ALA A 402 -14.40 0.46 10.46
N TYR A 403 -13.17 0.95 10.22
CA TYR A 403 -12.46 0.68 8.96
C TYR A 403 -12.19 -0.80 8.73
N SER A 404 -11.84 -1.55 9.80
CA SER A 404 -11.64 -3.00 9.70
C SER A 404 -12.94 -3.72 9.26
N GLN A 405 -14.10 -3.26 9.76
CA GLN A 405 -15.40 -3.80 9.39
C GLN A 405 -15.77 -3.47 7.94
N LEU A 406 -15.53 -2.22 7.52
CA LEU A 406 -15.75 -1.77 6.14
C LEU A 406 -14.84 -2.55 5.17
N PHE A 407 -13.58 -2.77 5.54
CA PHE A 407 -12.65 -3.59 4.77
C PHE A 407 -13.17 -5.01 4.58
N MET A 408 -13.63 -5.67 5.65
CA MET A 408 -14.20 -7.02 5.56
C MET A 408 -15.45 -7.08 4.68
N LEU A 409 -16.38 -6.13 4.84
CA LEU A 409 -17.60 -6.07 4.03
C LEU A 409 -17.29 -5.82 2.55
N ALA A 410 -16.32 -4.94 2.24
CA ALA A 410 -15.88 -4.71 0.87
C ALA A 410 -15.20 -5.94 0.25
N ALA A 411 -14.39 -6.66 1.02
CA ALA A 411 -13.80 -7.92 0.56
C ALA A 411 -14.89 -8.94 0.22
N ILE A 412 -15.92 -9.08 1.06
CA ILE A 412 -17.07 -9.97 0.79
C ILE A 412 -17.82 -9.52 -0.47
N LEU A 413 -18.11 -8.22 -0.58
CA LEU A 413 -18.81 -7.63 -1.73
C LEU A 413 -18.07 -7.91 -3.04
N PHE A 414 -16.77 -7.65 -3.08
CA PHE A 414 -15.96 -7.85 -4.29
C PHE A 414 -15.73 -9.32 -4.60
N ALA A 415 -15.59 -10.19 -3.60
CA ALA A 415 -15.57 -11.64 -3.81
C ALA A 415 -16.88 -12.12 -4.44
N LEU A 416 -18.03 -11.63 -3.97
CA LEU A 416 -19.35 -11.93 -4.55
C LEU A 416 -19.43 -11.44 -6.01
N ILE A 417 -19.00 -10.21 -6.29
CA ILE A 417 -19.00 -9.65 -7.66
C ILE A 417 -18.07 -10.46 -8.58
N ILE A 418 -16.88 -10.86 -8.14
CA ILE A 418 -15.97 -11.68 -8.94
C ILE A 418 -16.54 -13.06 -9.19
N ALA A 419 -17.12 -13.71 -8.18
CA ALA A 419 -17.76 -15.01 -8.33
C ALA A 419 -18.94 -14.96 -9.31
N TYR A 420 -19.70 -13.85 -9.31
CA TYR A 420 -20.81 -13.60 -10.22
C TYR A 420 -20.36 -13.30 -11.66
N THR A 421 -19.51 -12.29 -11.82
CA THR A 421 -19.06 -11.78 -13.13
C THR A 421 -18.09 -12.74 -13.82
N ARG A 422 -17.32 -13.50 -13.05
CA ARG A 422 -16.31 -14.46 -13.49
C ARG A 422 -15.21 -13.79 -14.32
N GLN A 423 -14.85 -12.58 -13.95
CA GLN A 423 -13.78 -11.84 -14.60
C GLN A 423 -12.56 -11.83 -13.69
N LYS A 424 -11.55 -12.67 -13.97
CA LYS A 424 -10.32 -12.69 -13.16
C LYS A 424 -9.60 -11.34 -13.17
N ARG A 425 -9.76 -10.54 -14.25
CA ARG A 425 -9.11 -9.23 -14.39
C ARG A 425 -9.54 -8.21 -13.35
N LEU A 426 -10.68 -8.43 -12.69
CA LEU A 426 -11.14 -7.59 -11.58
C LEU A 426 -10.38 -7.87 -10.28
N VAL A 427 -9.68 -9.01 -10.16
CA VAL A 427 -8.91 -9.38 -8.96
C VAL A 427 -7.97 -8.26 -8.50
N PRO A 428 -7.02 -7.77 -9.34
CA PRO A 428 -6.10 -6.71 -8.90
C PRO A 428 -6.82 -5.40 -8.57
N VAL A 429 -7.82 -5.01 -9.36
CA VAL A 429 -8.55 -3.76 -9.18
C VAL A 429 -9.32 -3.78 -7.86
N PHE A 430 -10.08 -4.84 -7.60
CA PHE A 430 -10.84 -4.97 -6.37
C PHE A 430 -9.95 -5.16 -5.15
N SER A 431 -8.78 -5.79 -5.30
CA SER A 431 -7.81 -5.88 -4.20
C SER A 431 -7.34 -4.49 -3.77
N LEU A 432 -7.00 -3.63 -4.75
CA LEU A 432 -6.66 -2.25 -4.47
C LEU A 432 -7.83 -1.48 -3.86
N LEU A 433 -9.06 -1.61 -4.41
CA LEU A 433 -10.25 -0.93 -3.88
C LEU A 433 -10.57 -1.30 -2.43
N THR A 434 -10.39 -2.56 -2.02
CA THR A 434 -10.57 -2.93 -0.62
C THR A 434 -9.53 -2.27 0.27
N LEU A 435 -8.25 -2.26 -0.11
CA LEU A 435 -7.18 -1.65 0.69
C LEU A 435 -7.37 -0.14 0.86
N LEU A 436 -7.95 0.53 -0.14
CA LEU A 436 -8.22 1.98 -0.09
C LEU A 436 -9.24 2.37 0.98
N ILE A 437 -9.96 1.41 1.56
CA ILE A 437 -10.87 1.66 2.67
C ILE A 437 -10.11 1.94 3.96
N ILE A 438 -8.96 1.30 4.16
CA ILE A 438 -8.16 1.46 5.38
C ILE A 438 -7.52 2.86 5.38
N PRO A 439 -7.42 3.58 6.52
CA PRO A 439 -6.92 4.95 6.57
C PRO A 439 -5.39 5.08 6.43
N HIS A 440 -4.70 3.96 6.23
CA HIS A 440 -3.27 3.88 5.94
C HIS A 440 -3.06 2.93 4.75
N VAL A 441 -2.17 3.29 3.82
CA VAL A 441 -1.77 2.49 2.66
C VAL A 441 -0.33 2.87 2.32
N LEU A 442 0.51 1.98 1.81
CA LEU A 442 1.83 2.39 1.29
C LEU A 442 1.72 2.75 -0.20
N ILE A 443 2.50 3.73 -0.66
CA ILE A 443 2.55 4.10 -2.10
C ILE A 443 2.94 2.88 -2.95
N SER A 444 3.79 2.01 -2.40
CA SER A 444 4.21 0.75 -3.00
C SER A 444 3.03 -0.18 -3.36
N TYR A 445 1.92 -0.09 -2.62
CA TYR A 445 0.73 -0.91 -2.88
C TYR A 445 0.07 -0.52 -4.20
N TYR A 446 0.03 0.77 -4.54
CA TYR A 446 -0.43 1.22 -5.84
C TYR A 446 0.45 0.64 -6.94
N ALA A 447 1.76 0.86 -6.87
CA ALA A 447 2.71 0.32 -7.83
C ALA A 447 2.55 -1.20 -8.04
N PHE A 448 2.40 -1.96 -6.95
CA PHE A 448 2.15 -3.40 -6.96
C PHE A 448 0.86 -3.77 -7.73
N PHE A 449 -0.28 -3.22 -7.33
CA PHE A 449 -1.58 -3.55 -7.92
C PHE A 449 -1.76 -2.99 -9.34
N LEU A 450 -1.06 -1.91 -9.66
CA LEU A 450 -1.04 -1.33 -10.99
C LEU A 450 -0.30 -2.23 -11.97
N PHE A 451 0.90 -2.72 -11.63
CA PHE A 451 1.54 -3.74 -12.45
C PHE A 451 0.66 -4.98 -12.59
N PHE A 452 0.08 -5.45 -11.49
CA PHE A 452 -0.77 -6.64 -11.51
C PHE A 452 -2.01 -6.46 -12.41
N THR A 453 -2.65 -5.29 -12.39
CA THR A 453 -3.77 -4.93 -13.27
C THR A 453 -3.37 -4.97 -14.75
N MET A 454 -2.17 -4.49 -15.08
CA MET A 454 -1.71 -4.47 -16.47
C MET A 454 -1.27 -5.84 -16.98
N PHE A 455 -0.65 -6.64 -16.11
CA PHE A 455 -0.43 -8.06 -16.39
C PHE A 455 -1.77 -8.79 -16.62
N ALA A 456 -2.76 -8.52 -15.78
CA ALA A 456 -4.10 -9.07 -15.91
C ALA A 456 -4.80 -8.65 -17.23
N ALA A 457 -4.67 -7.39 -17.64
CA ALA A 457 -5.21 -6.88 -18.90
C ALA A 457 -4.56 -7.52 -20.13
N CYS A 458 -3.26 -7.83 -20.06
CA CYS A 458 -2.52 -8.43 -21.18
C CYS A 458 -2.64 -9.95 -21.28
N THR A 459 -3.30 -10.60 -20.33
CA THR A 459 -3.47 -12.06 -20.31
C THR A 459 -4.93 -12.42 -20.60
N ASP A 460 -5.12 -13.30 -21.58
CA ASP A 460 -6.45 -13.73 -21.99
C ASP A 460 -7.04 -14.76 -21.01
N ASP A 461 -8.37 -14.80 -20.96
CA ASP A 461 -9.11 -15.91 -20.38
C ASP A 461 -9.49 -16.87 -21.51
N SER A 462 -8.76 -17.98 -21.63
CA SER A 462 -8.84 -18.88 -22.79
C SER A 462 -10.03 -19.83 -22.80
N ASP A 463 -10.98 -19.73 -21.88
CA ASP A 463 -12.03 -20.74 -21.72
C ASP A 463 -13.47 -20.20 -21.80
N LYS A 464 -14.44 -21.10 -21.98
CA LYS A 464 -15.87 -20.80 -21.78
C LYS A 464 -16.33 -21.54 -20.53
N GLY A 465 -16.48 -20.82 -19.41
CA GLY A 465 -16.78 -21.40 -18.10
C GLY A 465 -18.12 -22.15 -18.06
N ARG A 466 -18.13 -23.34 -17.44
CA ARG A 466 -19.29 -24.26 -17.34
C ARG A 466 -19.70 -24.60 -15.89
N GLY A 467 -19.30 -23.80 -14.89
CA GLY A 467 -19.52 -24.12 -13.47
C GLY A 467 -21.00 -24.15 -13.04
N ALA A 468 -21.38 -25.08 -12.15
CA ALA A 468 -22.74 -25.17 -11.59
C ALA A 468 -23.13 -23.92 -10.77
N LEU A 469 -22.19 -23.34 -10.02
CA LEU A 469 -22.39 -22.10 -9.27
C LEU A 469 -22.73 -20.92 -10.20
N THR A 470 -22.13 -20.90 -11.40
CA THR A 470 -22.50 -19.94 -12.44
C THR A 470 -23.98 -20.04 -12.79
N LYS A 471 -24.47 -21.27 -13.04
CA LYS A 471 -25.87 -21.49 -13.41
C LYS A 471 -26.80 -21.01 -12.29
N PHE A 472 -26.41 -21.25 -11.03
CA PHE A 472 -27.14 -20.76 -9.87
C PHE A 472 -27.21 -19.22 -9.83
N PHE A 473 -26.08 -18.50 -9.95
CA PHE A 473 -26.11 -17.04 -9.91
C PHE A 473 -26.84 -16.41 -11.09
N VAL A 474 -26.72 -17.00 -12.28
CA VAL A 474 -27.44 -16.51 -13.48
C VAL A 474 -28.95 -16.73 -13.34
N LYS A 475 -29.39 -17.82 -12.69
CA LYS A 475 -30.80 -18.08 -12.41
C LYS A 475 -31.34 -17.17 -11.30
N ASN A 476 -30.52 -16.86 -10.29
CA ASN A 476 -30.91 -16.12 -9.09
C ASN A 476 -30.31 -14.70 -9.04
N LYS A 477 -30.28 -13.97 -10.16
CA LYS A 477 -29.74 -12.59 -10.20
C LYS A 477 -30.33 -11.65 -9.14
N PRO A 478 -31.65 -11.66 -8.87
CA PRO A 478 -32.22 -10.79 -7.83
C PRO A 478 -31.62 -11.04 -6.45
N LEU A 479 -31.29 -12.29 -6.13
CA LEU A 479 -30.66 -12.64 -4.85
C LEU A 479 -29.24 -12.08 -4.75
N VAL A 480 -28.45 -12.18 -5.83
CA VAL A 480 -27.07 -11.64 -5.87
C VAL A 480 -27.08 -10.12 -5.73
N TYR A 481 -27.97 -9.44 -6.44
CA TYR A 481 -28.11 -7.98 -6.32
C TYR A 481 -28.67 -7.56 -4.97
N GLY A 482 -29.62 -8.31 -4.40
CA GLY A 482 -30.13 -8.09 -3.05
C GLY A 482 -29.03 -8.24 -1.99
N ALA A 483 -28.19 -9.28 -2.10
CA ALA A 483 -27.06 -9.48 -1.20
C ALA A 483 -26.01 -8.36 -1.33
N ALA A 484 -25.66 -7.97 -2.55
CA ALA A 484 -24.74 -6.86 -2.80
C ALA A 484 -25.29 -5.53 -2.22
N ALA A 485 -26.58 -5.24 -2.45
CA ALA A 485 -27.24 -4.07 -1.90
C ALA A 485 -27.28 -4.09 -0.36
N ALA A 486 -27.58 -5.25 0.25
CA ALA A 486 -27.57 -5.40 1.69
C ALA A 486 -26.19 -5.12 2.30
N ILE A 487 -25.11 -5.58 1.66
CA ILE A 487 -23.73 -5.29 2.11
C ILE A 487 -23.45 -3.79 2.02
N VAL A 488 -23.81 -3.14 0.92
CA VAL A 488 -23.62 -1.67 0.75
C VAL A 488 -24.40 -0.89 1.80
N VAL A 489 -25.65 -1.28 2.08
CA VAL A 489 -26.47 -0.67 3.15
C VAL A 489 -25.84 -0.89 4.52
N ALA A 490 -25.30 -2.07 4.80
CA ALA A 490 -24.59 -2.35 6.05
C ALA A 490 -23.33 -1.50 6.20
N MET A 491 -22.55 -1.32 5.14
CA MET A 491 -21.39 -0.41 5.15
C MET A 491 -21.82 1.03 5.45
N ALA A 492 -22.88 1.53 4.81
CA ALA A 492 -23.41 2.87 5.09
C ALA A 492 -23.90 3.02 6.54
N ALA A 493 -24.60 2.01 7.06
CA ALA A 493 -25.05 1.99 8.45
C ALA A 493 -23.88 2.02 9.44
N ILE A 494 -22.80 1.28 9.18
CA ILE A 494 -21.58 1.30 10.01
C ILE A 494 -20.96 2.70 10.01
N VAL A 495 -20.83 3.34 8.84
CA VAL A 495 -20.28 4.70 8.74
C VAL A 495 -21.13 5.69 9.56
N ILE A 496 -22.46 5.67 9.39
CA ILE A 496 -23.37 6.60 10.08
C ILE A 496 -23.34 6.36 11.60
N ALA A 497 -23.42 5.09 12.04
CA ALA A 497 -23.40 4.74 13.46
C ALA A 497 -22.05 5.09 14.11
N SER A 498 -20.96 4.82 13.40
CA SER A 498 -19.59 5.11 13.86
C SER A 498 -19.33 6.61 13.96
N HIS A 499 -19.79 7.41 12.99
CA HIS A 499 -19.71 8.86 13.07
C HIS A 499 -20.53 9.42 14.23
N SER A 500 -21.75 8.91 14.44
CA SER A 500 -22.59 9.32 15.57
C SER A 500 -21.91 9.02 16.91
N ALA A 501 -21.26 7.87 17.04
CA ALA A 501 -20.47 7.53 18.22
C ALA A 501 -19.24 8.44 18.38
N TYR A 502 -18.52 8.72 17.28
CA TYR A 502 -17.42 9.67 17.26
C TYR A 502 -17.85 11.05 17.76
N ALA A 503 -18.93 11.61 17.21
CA ALA A 503 -19.42 12.94 17.55
C ALA A 503 -19.89 13.04 19.01
N ARG A 504 -20.50 11.97 19.55
CA ARG A 504 -20.98 11.91 20.93
C ARG A 504 -19.86 11.73 21.95
N ASP A 505 -18.95 10.79 21.70
CA ASP A 505 -18.00 10.31 22.72
C ASP A 505 -16.64 11.02 22.64
N PHE A 506 -16.30 11.58 21.47
CA PHE A 506 -15.08 12.33 21.24
C PHE A 506 -15.37 13.77 20.80
N GLY A 507 -16.01 13.95 19.64
CA GLY A 507 -16.50 15.26 19.20
C GLY A 507 -15.46 16.38 19.31
N VAL A 508 -14.20 16.07 18.98
CA VAL A 508 -13.09 17.02 19.13
C VAL A 508 -13.15 18.06 18.02
N THR A 509 -13.03 19.33 18.41
CA THR A 509 -12.88 20.46 17.49
C THR A 509 -11.78 21.41 18.00
N LEU A 510 -11.03 22.00 17.07
CA LEU A 510 -10.04 23.02 17.39
C LEU A 510 -10.58 24.42 17.04
N HIS A 511 -10.47 25.36 17.98
CA HIS A 511 -10.93 26.73 17.83
C HIS A 511 -9.87 27.75 18.23
N ASN A 512 -10.01 28.99 17.75
CA ASN A 512 -9.11 30.11 18.07
C ASN A 512 -7.65 29.79 17.77
N ASN A 513 -7.44 29.03 16.70
CA ASN A 513 -6.12 28.53 16.40
C ASN A 513 -5.29 29.63 15.70
N GLY A 514 -4.03 29.75 16.07
CA GLY A 514 -3.10 30.73 15.51
C GLY A 514 -1.71 30.13 15.37
N LEU A 515 -0.95 30.62 14.38
CA LEU A 515 0.42 30.20 14.13
C LEU A 515 1.30 31.44 14.01
N VAL A 516 2.14 31.67 15.02
CA VAL A 516 2.98 32.87 15.13
C VAL A 516 4.45 32.47 15.01
N VAL A 517 5.17 33.13 14.10
CA VAL A 517 6.60 32.94 13.90
C VAL A 517 7.36 33.74 14.97
N ASP A 518 8.27 33.10 15.69
CA ASP A 518 9.19 33.76 16.62
C ASP A 518 10.65 33.55 16.14
N PRO A 519 11.17 34.48 15.31
CA PRO A 519 12.54 34.39 14.80
C PRO A 519 13.61 34.53 15.87
N ALA A 520 13.32 35.18 17.00
CA ALA A 520 14.32 35.39 18.05
C ALA A 520 14.70 34.07 18.74
N HIS A 521 13.78 33.10 18.75
CA HIS A 521 13.96 31.80 19.39
C HIS A 521 13.96 30.63 18.42
N ASN A 522 14.02 30.88 17.10
CA ASN A 522 13.97 29.86 16.03
C ASN A 522 12.81 28.87 16.21
N VAL A 523 11.64 29.38 16.59
CA VAL A 523 10.44 28.56 16.82
C VAL A 523 9.23 29.18 16.15
N THR A 524 8.28 28.33 15.79
CA THR A 524 6.92 28.75 15.47
C THR A 524 6.01 28.29 16.60
N VAL A 525 5.20 29.19 17.14
CA VAL A 525 4.27 28.90 18.24
C VAL A 525 2.88 28.68 17.67
N TYR A 526 2.34 27.49 17.88
CA TYR A 526 0.93 27.20 17.61
C TYR A 526 0.13 27.45 18.89
N THR A 527 -0.92 28.25 18.81
CA THR A 527 -1.91 28.43 19.88
C THR A 527 -3.26 27.93 19.41
N GLY A 528 -4.08 27.40 20.31
CA GLY A 528 -5.44 26.99 19.99
C GLY A 528 -6.20 26.52 21.21
N SER A 529 -7.47 26.21 21.04
CA SER A 529 -8.36 25.71 22.08
C SER A 529 -9.04 24.43 21.60
N ILE A 530 -8.80 23.31 22.27
CA ILE A 530 -9.48 22.04 22.02
C ILE A 530 -10.82 22.05 22.75
N ARG A 531 -11.92 21.85 22.03
CA ARG A 531 -13.22 21.47 22.61
C ARG A 531 -13.45 19.99 22.37
N TYR A 532 -14.12 19.34 23.32
CA TYR A 532 -14.35 17.89 23.36
C TYR A 532 -15.76 17.62 23.87
N GLY A 533 -16.49 16.72 23.19
CA GLY A 533 -17.89 16.45 23.45
C GLY A 533 -18.17 15.45 24.56
N GLY A 534 -17.19 14.64 24.96
CA GLY A 534 -17.42 13.54 25.90
C GLY A 534 -17.52 13.96 27.37
N SER A 535 -18.17 13.08 28.16
CA SER A 535 -18.46 13.30 29.58
C SER A 535 -17.35 12.83 30.53
N GLY A 536 -16.42 12.00 30.05
CA GLY A 536 -15.33 11.43 30.84
C GLY A 536 -14.00 12.14 30.65
N ASN A 537 -13.11 12.03 31.63
CA ASN A 537 -11.72 12.40 31.45
C ASN A 537 -11.04 11.43 30.47
N ARG A 538 -10.23 11.95 29.57
CA ARG A 538 -9.59 11.14 28.53
C ARG A 538 -8.19 11.63 28.23
N THR A 539 -7.23 10.71 28.27
CA THR A 539 -5.85 10.98 27.86
C THR A 539 -5.79 10.92 26.35
N VAL A 540 -5.35 12.01 25.73
CA VAL A 540 -5.12 12.11 24.29
C VAL A 540 -3.68 12.46 24.03
N TYR A 541 -3.20 12.05 22.86
CA TYR A 541 -1.88 12.40 22.34
C TYR A 541 -2.01 13.44 21.25
N LEU A 542 -1.00 14.29 21.15
CA LEU A 542 -0.91 15.38 20.19
C LEU A 542 0.29 15.17 19.27
N LEU A 543 0.11 15.36 17.98
CA LEU A 543 1.22 15.55 17.05
C LEU A 543 0.92 16.70 16.11
N GLY A 544 1.96 17.31 15.56
CA GLY A 544 1.84 18.37 14.57
C GLY A 544 2.22 17.84 13.19
N VAL A 545 1.34 18.03 12.20
CA VAL A 545 1.70 17.96 10.79
C VAL A 545 2.13 19.36 10.37
N VAL A 546 3.43 19.53 10.10
CA VAL A 546 4.02 20.84 9.84
C VAL A 546 4.61 20.92 8.45
N LYS A 547 4.59 22.12 7.86
CA LYS A 547 5.27 22.45 6.61
C LYS A 547 6.37 23.46 6.91
N GLU A 548 7.52 23.23 6.29
CA GLU A 548 8.72 24.05 6.33
C GLU A 548 9.15 24.33 4.89
N GLY A 549 8.57 25.37 4.28
CA GLY A 549 8.77 25.70 2.86
C GLY A 549 8.20 24.60 1.95
N ILE A 550 9.06 23.74 1.39
CA ILE A 550 8.62 22.60 0.56
C ILE A 550 8.62 21.26 1.29
N LYS A 551 9.11 21.21 2.53
CA LYS A 551 9.19 19.98 3.33
C LYS A 551 7.96 19.86 4.22
N LEU A 552 7.40 18.66 4.30
CA LEU A 552 6.40 18.30 5.30
C LEU A 552 7.08 17.41 6.34
N GLY A 553 6.66 17.52 7.59
CA GLY A 553 7.12 16.65 8.66
C GLY A 553 6.02 16.42 9.68
N MET A 554 6.17 15.35 10.45
CA MET A 554 5.46 15.17 11.70
C MET A 554 6.39 15.58 12.83
N VAL A 555 5.91 16.44 13.72
CA VAL A 555 6.58 16.82 14.96
C VAL A 555 5.75 16.33 16.14
N GLY A 556 6.40 16.07 17.27
CA GLY A 556 5.73 15.45 18.41
C GLY A 556 5.99 13.95 18.57
N LEU A 557 6.76 13.33 17.66
CA LEU A 557 7.11 11.92 17.70
C LEU A 557 8.59 11.70 18.04
N TYR A 558 8.91 10.51 18.54
CA TYR A 558 10.19 10.04 19.01
C TYR A 558 10.86 10.96 20.05
N ASN A 559 10.12 11.25 21.14
CA ASN A 559 10.56 12.09 22.26
C ASN A 559 10.90 13.55 21.87
N ASN A 560 10.44 14.00 20.70
CA ASN A 560 10.44 15.41 20.34
C ASN A 560 9.18 16.07 20.91
N SER A 561 9.25 16.53 22.17
CA SER A 561 8.11 17.21 22.81
C SER A 561 7.85 18.57 22.17
N ILE A 562 6.60 18.80 21.74
CA ILE A 562 6.05 20.09 21.34
C ILE A 562 5.29 20.78 22.50
N ILE A 563 4.98 20.06 23.58
CA ILE A 563 4.50 20.62 24.85
C ILE A 563 5.66 20.83 25.83
N ASN A 564 5.60 21.92 26.61
CA ASN A 564 6.67 22.32 27.56
C ASN A 564 6.74 21.45 28.83
N SER A 565 6.09 20.29 28.88
CA SER A 565 6.11 19.38 30.03
C SER A 565 6.88 18.11 29.71
N THR A 566 7.84 17.75 30.55
CA THR A 566 8.56 16.47 30.49
C THR A 566 7.84 15.44 31.37
N PRO A 567 7.19 14.41 30.78
CA PRO A 567 6.73 13.27 31.57
C PRO A 567 7.91 12.38 31.96
N MET A 568 7.91 11.86 33.19
CA MET A 568 8.76 10.74 33.58
C MET A 568 8.17 9.45 33.00
N CYS A 569 8.71 8.98 31.87
CA CYS A 569 8.30 7.72 31.25
C CYS A 569 9.45 6.70 31.24
N GLY A 570 9.26 5.57 31.94
CA GLY A 570 10.26 4.51 32.07
C GLY A 570 10.25 3.46 30.93
N THR A 571 9.17 3.34 30.18
CA THR A 571 9.00 2.34 29.10
C THR A 571 9.21 2.95 27.71
N TYR A 572 9.62 2.14 26.73
CA TYR A 572 9.88 2.60 25.35
C TYR A 572 8.62 3.09 24.63
N ASP A 573 7.48 2.44 24.86
CA ASP A 573 6.20 2.83 24.24
C ASP A 573 5.82 4.27 24.60
N CYS A 574 6.00 4.66 25.87
CA CYS A 574 5.74 6.02 26.33
C CYS A 574 6.78 7.06 25.87
N LYS A 575 7.87 6.66 25.19
CA LYS A 575 8.89 7.56 24.63
C LYS A 575 8.68 7.88 23.14
N ILE A 576 7.63 7.33 22.52
CA ILE A 576 7.28 7.64 21.12
C ILE A 576 6.67 9.02 21.07
N ASN A 577 5.50 9.23 21.66
CA ASN A 577 4.89 10.54 21.81
C ASN A 577 4.75 10.89 23.28
N THR A 578 5.51 11.89 23.73
CA THR A 578 5.43 12.45 25.09
C THR A 578 4.43 13.59 25.20
N ASN A 579 3.81 13.98 24.09
CA ASN A 579 2.84 15.07 24.02
C ASN A 579 1.44 14.52 24.32
N TRP A 580 1.13 14.36 25.59
CA TRP A 580 -0.20 13.95 26.02
C TRP A 580 -0.85 15.01 26.90
N MET A 581 -2.18 15.01 26.90
CA MET A 581 -2.98 15.85 27.79
C MET A 581 -4.24 15.11 28.23
N VAL A 582 -4.81 15.52 29.36
CA VAL A 582 -6.11 15.00 29.84
C VAL A 582 -7.21 15.97 29.44
N LEU A 583 -7.99 15.60 28.43
CA LEU A 583 -9.27 16.25 28.16
C LEU A 583 -10.19 15.96 29.33
N ARG A 584 -10.54 17.00 30.08
CA ARG A 584 -11.41 16.93 31.24
C ARG A 584 -12.86 16.95 30.77
N GLY A 585 -13.69 16.08 31.33
CA GLY A 585 -15.11 16.02 31.00
C GLY A 585 -15.82 17.37 31.24
N GLY A 586 -16.89 17.62 30.50
CA GLY A 586 -17.75 18.81 30.69
C GLY A 586 -17.61 19.92 29.65
N GLY A 587 -17.00 19.65 28.49
CA GLY A 587 -17.05 20.54 27.32
C GLY A 587 -16.25 21.85 27.43
N ALA A 588 -15.51 22.06 28.53
CA ALA A 588 -14.66 23.23 28.68
C ALA A 588 -13.52 23.19 27.66
N ALA A 589 -13.32 24.29 26.94
CA ALA A 589 -12.23 24.42 25.99
C ALA A 589 -10.88 24.38 26.74
N GLN A 590 -9.96 23.53 26.28
CA GLN A 590 -8.60 23.45 26.82
C GLN A 590 -7.63 24.15 25.88
N ASN A 591 -6.97 25.19 26.38
CA ASN A 591 -5.98 25.91 25.61
C ASN A 591 -4.71 25.07 25.46
N ILE A 592 -4.20 25.02 24.24
CA ILE A 592 -2.94 24.40 23.88
C ILE A 592 -2.00 25.48 23.36
N THR A 593 -0.73 25.37 23.74
CA THR A 593 0.36 26.17 23.20
C THR A 593 1.50 25.23 22.92
N LEU A 594 1.83 25.09 21.64
CA LEU A 594 2.81 24.14 21.15
C LEU A 594 3.98 24.90 20.56
N ARG A 595 5.20 24.51 20.96
CA ARG A 595 6.43 25.11 20.47
C ARG A 595 7.00 24.21 19.39
N LEU A 596 7.02 24.71 18.15
CA LEU A 596 7.49 24.00 16.98
C LEU A 596 8.89 24.52 16.63
N THR A 597 9.92 23.80 17.07
CA THR A 597 11.32 24.19 16.82
C THR A 597 11.67 24.04 15.34
N TRP A 598 12.40 25.00 14.79
CA TRP A 598 12.86 24.91 13.41
C TRP A 598 14.00 23.89 13.31
N PRO A 599 13.92 22.93 12.37
CA PRO A 599 15.00 21.98 12.11
C PRO A 599 16.32 22.66 11.69
N ASN A 600 16.22 23.85 11.07
CA ASN A 600 17.35 24.68 10.65
C ASN A 600 16.99 26.17 10.80
N GLU A 601 17.95 26.99 11.25
CA GLU A 601 17.76 28.43 11.52
C GLU A 601 17.24 29.25 10.32
N SER A 602 17.37 28.71 9.10
CA SER A 602 16.96 29.37 7.85
C SER A 602 15.55 29.03 7.37
N ARG A 603 14.86 28.09 8.00
CA ARG A 603 13.64 27.51 7.45
C ARG A 603 12.52 27.49 8.49
N ARG A 604 11.58 28.41 8.28
CA ARG A 604 10.46 28.66 9.20
C ARG A 604 9.35 27.65 8.94
N ILE A 605 8.70 27.19 10.01
CA ILE A 605 7.44 26.46 9.89
C ILE A 605 6.37 27.47 9.50
N ASP A 606 5.87 27.37 8.27
CA ASP A 606 4.94 28.29 7.64
C ASP A 606 3.50 27.77 7.62
N TYR A 607 3.31 26.50 7.97
CA TYR A 607 2.00 25.89 8.15
C TYR A 607 2.03 24.78 9.20
N ALA A 608 0.94 24.63 9.96
CA ALA A 608 0.75 23.56 10.92
C ALA A 608 -0.73 23.11 11.00
N SER A 609 -0.94 21.81 11.12
CA SER A 609 -2.19 21.16 11.53
C SER A 609 -1.90 20.28 12.75
N ILE A 610 -2.82 20.26 13.71
CA ILE A 610 -2.69 19.46 14.93
C ILE A 610 -3.56 18.24 14.84
N VAL A 611 -2.99 17.09 15.15
CA VAL A 611 -3.69 15.82 15.22
C VAL A 611 -3.87 15.43 16.67
N VAL A 612 -5.09 15.01 17.01
CA VAL A 612 -5.47 14.53 18.35
C VAL A 612 -5.93 13.09 18.24
N TYR A 613 -5.36 12.19 19.04
CA TYR A 613 -5.69 10.77 18.96
C TYR A 613 -5.55 10.03 20.31
N ASP A 614 -6.23 8.89 20.46
CA ASP A 614 -6.24 8.12 21.71
C ASP A 614 -6.42 6.60 21.53
N GLY A 615 -5.93 6.06 20.41
CA GLY A 615 -6.12 4.67 20.04
C GLY A 615 -7.32 4.51 19.11
N GLU A 616 -8.52 4.77 19.59
CA GLU A 616 -9.77 4.52 18.85
C GLU A 616 -10.25 5.73 18.04
N TYR A 617 -9.99 6.94 18.55
CA TYR A 617 -10.41 8.17 17.92
C TYR A 617 -9.20 8.90 17.34
N PHE A 618 -9.39 9.50 16.17
CA PHE A 618 -8.38 10.24 15.45
C PHE A 618 -9.01 11.47 14.82
N TYR A 619 -8.45 12.63 15.13
CA TYR A 619 -8.92 13.92 14.63
C TYR A 619 -7.76 14.65 13.97
N VAL A 620 -7.99 15.15 12.76
CA VAL A 620 -7.08 16.05 12.06
C VAL A 620 -7.66 17.45 12.13
N GLY A 621 -6.91 18.37 12.73
CA GLY A 621 -7.28 19.77 12.81
C GLY A 621 -7.12 20.52 11.50
N ASP A 622 -7.86 21.61 11.35
CA ASP A 622 -7.68 22.51 10.22
C ASP A 622 -6.25 23.05 10.16
N GLY A 623 -5.74 23.12 8.94
CA GLY A 623 -4.44 23.66 8.64
C GLY A 623 -4.36 25.18 8.75
N ILE A 624 -3.31 25.68 9.38
CA ILE A 624 -3.14 27.12 9.63
C ILE A 624 -1.82 27.58 9.06
N LYS A 625 -1.87 28.66 8.28
CA LYS A 625 -0.68 29.34 7.78
C LYS A 625 -0.14 30.31 8.83
N ALA A 626 1.18 30.39 8.90
CA ALA A 626 1.85 31.32 9.79
C ALA A 626 1.50 32.76 9.38
N SER A 627 1.01 33.56 10.33
CA SER A 627 0.96 35.01 10.13
C SER A 627 2.37 35.56 10.32
N ASN A 628 2.82 36.40 9.39
CA ASN A 628 4.00 37.23 9.65
C ASN A 628 3.65 38.16 10.82
N GLY A 629 4.29 37.94 11.96
CA GLY A 629 4.20 38.80 13.13
C GLY A 629 4.83 40.16 12.89
#